data_AF-A0A7S1RH74-F1
#
_entry.id   AF-A0A7S1RH74-F1
#
_cell.length_a   1.000
_cell.length_b   1.000
_cell.length_c   1.000
_cell.angle_alpha   90.00
_cell.angle_beta   90.00
_cell.angle_gamma   90.00
#
_symmetry.space_group_name_H-M   'P 1'
#
loop_
_entity.id
_entity.type
_entity.pdbx_description
1 polymer ?
#
loop_
_entity_poly.entity_id
_entity_poly.type
_entity_poly.pdbx_seq_one_letter_code
_entity_poly.pdbx_strand_id
1 'polypeptide(L)'
;VASLEQIASRDAIRAGRTWIEANVPAAHAIAGNLMKRMMYLPRCAHRLHILFLLHDVLQTEVSKMEPLRPLATAFKPHLVWMLRPSYQLAQSTSPDGEESGKILKLLALWAERGILSAREAEEVRAIVVAKELPPPNAQPALAPGQVLHQAAVQAGQPPTLLQQVGAQLSAQQAAAARAPMPPQGQ
;
A
#
# COMPACT_ATOMS: atom_id res chain seq x y z
N VAL A 1 -0.28 13.43 -37.91
CA VAL A 1 1.02 12.84 -37.51
C VAL A 1 0.95 12.58 -36.02
N ALA A 2 0.92 11.31 -35.59
CA ALA A 2 0.92 10.99 -34.17
C ALA A 2 2.24 11.49 -33.55
N SER A 3 2.14 12.23 -32.46
CA SER A 3 3.32 12.71 -31.73
C SER A 3 4.20 11.51 -31.34
N LEU A 4 5.53 11.66 -31.31
CA LEU A 4 6.45 10.64 -30.74
C LEU A 4 6.02 10.19 -29.33
N GLU A 5 5.27 11.06 -28.66
CA GLU A 5 4.65 10.85 -27.35
C GLU A 5 3.50 9.83 -27.34
N GLN A 6 2.85 9.58 -28.48
CA GLN A 6 1.86 8.51 -28.65
C GLN A 6 2.50 7.19 -29.09
N ILE A 7 3.77 7.23 -29.51
CA ILE A 7 4.50 6.09 -30.05
C ILE A 7 5.70 5.82 -29.13
N ALA A 8 5.48 5.22 -27.96
CA ALA A 8 6.42 4.17 -27.59
C ALA A 8 6.26 3.10 -28.65
N SER A 9 7.17 3.08 -29.62
CA SER A 9 7.07 2.07 -30.67
C SER A 9 7.13 0.72 -29.98
N ARG A 10 6.26 -0.20 -30.41
CA ARG A 10 6.30 -1.60 -29.98
C ARG A 10 7.73 -2.16 -30.04
N ASP A 11 8.53 -1.67 -30.99
CA ASP A 11 9.93 -2.02 -31.17
C ASP A 11 10.83 -1.47 -30.05
N ALA A 12 10.61 -0.24 -29.57
CA ALA A 12 11.33 0.31 -28.42
C ALA A 12 11.02 -0.46 -27.13
N ILE A 13 9.75 -0.83 -26.91
CA ILE A 13 9.37 -1.69 -25.77
C ILE A 13 10.07 -3.05 -25.88
N ARG A 14 10.00 -3.68 -27.06
CA ARG A 14 10.63 -4.98 -27.30
C ARG A 14 12.15 -4.92 -27.11
N ALA A 15 12.81 -3.90 -27.64
CA ALA A 15 14.25 -3.71 -27.49
C ALA A 15 14.63 -3.45 -26.04
N GLY A 16 13.86 -2.62 -25.32
CA GLY A 16 14.04 -2.38 -23.89
C GLY A 16 13.92 -3.66 -23.07
N ARG A 17 12.90 -4.50 -23.34
CA ARG A 17 12.75 -5.81 -22.70
C ARG A 17 13.97 -6.68 -22.96
N THR A 18 14.36 -6.86 -24.22
CA THR A 18 15.52 -7.68 -24.60
C THR A 18 16.79 -7.21 -23.88
N TRP A 19 17.01 -5.90 -23.78
CA TRP A 19 18.14 -5.35 -23.04
C TRP A 19 18.06 -5.66 -21.54
N ILE A 20 16.89 -5.53 -20.90
CA ILE A 20 16.71 -5.86 -19.48
C ILE A 20 16.98 -7.36 -19.25
N GLU A 21 16.45 -8.24 -20.11
CA GLU A 21 16.67 -9.69 -20.03
C GLU A 21 18.14 -10.08 -20.19
N ALA A 22 18.89 -9.37 -21.05
CA ALA A 22 20.33 -9.57 -21.19
C ALA A 22 21.15 -9.11 -19.97
N ASN A 23 20.55 -8.30 -19.08
CA ASN A 23 21.21 -7.69 -17.93
C ASN A 23 20.58 -8.12 -16.58
N VAL A 24 20.05 -9.35 -16.50
CA VAL A 24 19.48 -9.93 -15.27
C VAL A 24 20.39 -9.82 -14.03
N PRO A 25 21.73 -9.99 -14.11
CA PRO A 25 22.59 -9.78 -12.94
C PRO A 25 22.49 -8.37 -12.33
N ALA A 26 22.09 -7.37 -13.12
CA ALA A 26 21.90 -5.99 -12.69
C ALA A 26 20.43 -5.63 -12.41
N ALA A 27 19.51 -6.61 -12.35
CA ALA A 27 18.06 -6.38 -12.29
C ALA A 27 17.63 -5.42 -11.16
N HIS A 28 18.16 -5.60 -9.95
CA HIS A 28 17.86 -4.72 -8.81
C HIS A 28 18.31 -3.27 -9.04
N ALA A 29 19.51 -3.09 -9.61
CA ALA A 29 20.03 -1.77 -9.93
C ALA A 29 19.20 -1.11 -11.04
N ILE A 30 18.82 -1.87 -12.07
CA ILE A 30 17.94 -1.41 -13.15
C ILE A 30 16.59 -0.97 -12.57
N ALA A 31 15.96 -1.80 -11.74
CA ALA A 31 14.64 -1.52 -11.19
C ALA A 31 14.64 -0.27 -10.30
N GLY A 32 15.61 -0.14 -9.40
CA GLY A 32 15.75 1.05 -8.56
C GLY A 32 16.05 2.32 -9.37
N ASN A 33 16.90 2.25 -10.39
CA ASN A 33 17.21 3.40 -11.24
C ASN A 33 16.03 3.81 -12.12
N LEU A 34 15.29 2.84 -12.66
CA LEU A 34 14.12 3.10 -13.49
C LEU A 34 13.03 3.82 -12.68
N MET A 35 12.75 3.33 -11.46
CA MET A 35 11.81 3.97 -10.55
C MET A 35 12.22 5.42 -10.24
N LYS A 36 13.50 5.66 -9.88
CA LYS A 36 14.02 7.02 -9.63
C LYS A 36 13.88 7.92 -10.85
N ARG A 37 14.28 7.46 -12.04
CA ARG A 37 14.24 8.26 -13.27
C ARG A 37 12.82 8.57 -13.72
N MET A 38 11.89 7.63 -13.56
CA MET A 38 10.51 7.81 -13.97
C MET A 38 9.84 8.99 -13.25
N MET A 39 10.23 9.28 -12.00
CA MET A 39 9.71 10.41 -11.24
C MET A 39 10.06 11.77 -11.86
N TYR A 40 11.13 11.86 -12.66
CA TYR A 40 11.55 13.09 -13.35
C TYR A 40 10.89 13.26 -14.73
N LEU A 41 10.11 12.28 -15.19
CA LEU A 41 9.36 12.41 -16.44
C LEU A 41 8.12 13.28 -16.19
N PRO A 42 7.99 14.45 -16.86
CA PRO A 42 6.93 15.41 -16.55
C PRO A 42 5.59 15.03 -17.16
N ARG A 43 5.59 14.22 -18.22
CA ARG A 43 4.40 13.85 -18.99
C ARG A 43 3.90 12.45 -18.61
N CYS A 44 2.58 12.34 -18.39
CA CYS A 44 1.93 11.07 -18.04
C CYS A 44 2.17 9.98 -19.10
N ALA A 45 2.10 10.35 -20.39
CA ALA A 45 2.38 9.45 -21.51
C ALA A 45 3.75 8.74 -21.39
N HIS A 46 4.80 9.48 -20.99
CA HIS A 46 6.13 8.89 -20.81
C HIS A 46 6.17 7.88 -19.66
N ARG A 47 5.52 8.17 -18.54
CA ARG A 47 5.44 7.23 -17.41
C ARG A 47 4.67 5.97 -17.80
N LEU A 48 3.58 6.12 -18.54
CA LEU A 48 2.82 5.00 -19.09
C LEU A 48 3.67 4.11 -20.00
N HIS A 49 4.52 4.69 -20.86
CA HIS A 49 5.42 3.91 -21.70
C HIS A 49 6.41 3.06 -20.88
N ILE A 50 6.93 3.60 -19.78
CA ILE A 50 7.76 2.84 -18.85
C ILE A 50 6.96 1.72 -18.19
N LEU A 51 5.72 1.98 -17.77
CA LEU A 51 4.84 0.95 -17.20
C LEU A 51 4.48 -0.15 -18.20
N PHE A 52 4.32 0.18 -19.49
CA PHE A 52 4.13 -0.82 -20.56
C PHE A 52 5.37 -1.66 -20.81
N LEU A 53 6.57 -1.06 -20.76
CA LEU A 53 7.83 -1.80 -20.79
C LEU A 53 7.91 -2.78 -19.61
N LEU A 54 7.59 -2.32 -18.40
CA LEU A 54 7.59 -3.17 -17.22
C LEU A 54 6.58 -4.32 -17.33
N HIS A 55 5.40 -4.04 -17.86
CA HIS A 55 4.41 -5.07 -18.12
C HIS A 55 4.95 -6.13 -19.09
N ASP A 56 5.56 -5.73 -20.21
CA ASP A 56 6.15 -6.66 -21.18
C ASP A 56 7.28 -7.52 -20.58
N VAL A 57 8.16 -6.90 -19.78
CA VAL A 57 9.23 -7.59 -19.05
C VAL A 57 8.68 -8.63 -18.09
N LEU A 58 7.77 -8.22 -17.20
CA LEU A 58 7.25 -9.09 -16.14
C LEU A 58 6.33 -10.18 -16.68
N GLN A 59 5.48 -9.85 -17.65
CA GLN A 59 4.65 -10.84 -18.32
C GLN A 59 5.53 -11.88 -19.02
N THR A 60 6.57 -11.45 -19.74
CA THR A 60 7.45 -12.38 -20.45
C THR A 60 8.18 -13.32 -19.50
N GLU A 61 8.70 -12.81 -18.36
CA GLU A 61 9.36 -13.66 -17.37
C GLU A 61 8.39 -14.69 -16.79
N VAL A 62 7.18 -14.28 -16.41
CA VAL A 62 6.18 -15.20 -15.87
C VAL A 62 5.73 -16.24 -16.91
N SER A 63 5.63 -15.86 -18.19
CA SER A 63 5.29 -16.79 -19.27
C SER A 63 6.34 -17.88 -19.52
N LYS A 64 7.59 -17.70 -19.09
CA LYS A 64 8.63 -18.75 -19.20
C LYS A 64 8.41 -19.92 -18.24
N MET A 65 7.51 -19.76 -17.25
CA MET A 65 7.21 -20.77 -16.24
C MET A 65 8.44 -21.27 -15.46
N GLU A 66 9.48 -20.45 -15.38
CA GLU A 66 10.67 -20.76 -14.59
C GLU A 66 10.40 -20.53 -13.09
N PRO A 67 10.99 -21.35 -12.20
CA PRO A 67 10.82 -21.20 -10.76
C PRO A 67 11.52 -19.94 -10.23
N LEU A 68 12.64 -19.56 -10.85
CA LEU A 68 13.37 -18.35 -10.52
C LEU A 68 12.84 -17.20 -11.37
N ARG A 69 12.47 -16.10 -10.72
CA ARG A 69 11.93 -14.91 -11.37
C ARG A 69 12.71 -13.66 -10.94
N PRO A 70 14.00 -13.56 -11.28
CA PRO A 70 14.88 -12.52 -10.78
C PRO A 70 14.40 -11.10 -11.15
N LEU A 71 13.75 -10.91 -12.30
CA LEU A 71 13.21 -9.61 -12.70
C LEU A 71 11.97 -9.26 -11.88
N ALA A 72 11.02 -10.18 -11.71
CA ALA A 72 9.87 -9.96 -10.85
C ALA A 72 10.29 -9.69 -9.41
N THR A 73 11.23 -10.46 -8.85
CA THR A 73 11.81 -10.22 -7.53
C THR A 73 12.41 -8.81 -7.42
N ALA A 74 13.15 -8.36 -8.43
CA ALA A 74 13.78 -7.04 -8.43
C ALA A 74 12.79 -5.88 -8.60
N PHE A 75 11.80 -6.01 -9.49
CA PHE A 75 10.88 -4.91 -9.82
C PHE A 75 9.70 -4.79 -8.85
N LYS A 76 9.23 -5.91 -8.29
CA LYS A 76 8.01 -5.95 -7.46
C LYS A 76 8.01 -4.94 -6.29
N PRO A 77 9.09 -4.78 -5.49
CA PRO A 77 9.13 -3.79 -4.41
C PRO A 77 8.96 -2.34 -4.89
N HIS A 78 9.20 -2.07 -6.17
CA HIS A 78 9.17 -0.74 -6.74
C HIS A 78 7.86 -0.41 -7.47
N LEU A 79 7.00 -1.40 -7.74
CA LEU A 79 5.80 -1.22 -8.55
C LEU A 79 4.84 -0.18 -7.96
N VAL A 80 4.57 -0.23 -6.65
CA VAL A 80 3.70 0.75 -5.98
C VAL A 80 4.24 2.18 -6.09
N TRP A 81 5.55 2.33 -5.95
CA TRP A 81 6.25 3.61 -6.02
C TRP A 81 6.34 4.16 -7.45
N MET A 82 6.10 3.32 -8.45
CA MET A 82 5.96 3.73 -9.85
C MET A 82 4.49 4.03 -10.21
N LEU A 83 3.57 3.15 -9.82
CA LEU A 83 2.14 3.29 -10.10
C LEU A 83 1.55 4.55 -9.46
N ARG A 84 1.78 4.77 -8.15
CA ARG A 84 1.16 5.89 -7.41
C ARG A 84 1.47 7.26 -8.02
N PRO A 85 2.74 7.68 -8.21
CA PRO A 85 3.02 9.00 -8.78
C PRO A 85 2.59 9.11 -10.24
N SER A 86 2.49 8.01 -10.98
CA SER A 86 1.94 8.02 -12.35
C SER A 86 0.43 8.23 -12.33
N TYR A 87 -0.27 7.56 -11.42
CA TYR A 87 -1.72 7.69 -11.24
C TYR A 87 -2.09 9.09 -10.77
N GLN A 88 -1.37 9.63 -9.79
CA GLN A 88 -1.60 10.99 -9.30
C GLN A 88 -1.37 12.05 -10.39
N LEU A 89 -0.33 11.89 -11.20
CA LEU A 89 -0.08 12.78 -12.34
C LEU A 89 -1.19 12.68 -13.39
N ALA A 90 -1.68 11.47 -13.68
CA ALA A 90 -2.82 11.27 -14.57
C ALA A 90 -4.06 11.99 -14.04
N GLN A 91 -4.41 11.77 -12.77
CA GLN A 91 -5.55 12.40 -12.12
C GLN A 91 -5.43 13.93 -12.04
N SER A 92 -4.23 14.49 -11.90
CA SER A 92 -4.04 15.94 -11.84
C SER A 92 -4.08 16.60 -13.21
N THR A 93 -3.63 15.91 -14.25
CA THR A 93 -3.49 16.48 -15.60
C THR A 93 -4.75 16.27 -16.44
N SER A 94 -5.41 15.11 -16.29
CA SER A 94 -6.63 14.76 -16.99
C SER A 94 -7.49 13.85 -16.10
N PRO A 95 -8.29 14.42 -15.18
CA PRO A 95 -9.13 13.66 -14.25
C PRO A 95 -10.09 12.68 -14.95
N ASP A 96 -10.63 13.09 -16.11
CA ASP A 96 -11.53 12.28 -16.96
C ASP A 96 -10.76 11.56 -18.09
N GLY A 97 -9.44 11.56 -18.03
CA GLY A 97 -8.57 10.89 -18.99
C GLY A 97 -8.54 9.38 -18.82
N GLU A 98 -8.14 8.67 -19.87
CA GLU A 98 -8.02 7.22 -19.84
C GLU A 98 -6.74 6.74 -19.11
N GLU A 99 -5.78 7.63 -18.87
CA GLU A 99 -4.45 7.29 -18.36
C GLU A 99 -4.51 6.66 -16.97
N SER A 100 -5.31 7.22 -16.07
CA SER A 100 -5.49 6.69 -14.71
C SER A 100 -6.13 5.30 -14.74
N GLY A 101 -7.10 5.09 -15.64
CA GLY A 101 -7.71 3.79 -15.93
C GLY A 101 -6.71 2.77 -16.48
N LYS A 102 -5.83 3.17 -17.42
CA LYS A 102 -4.76 2.32 -17.97
C LYS A 102 -3.79 1.85 -16.89
N ILE A 103 -3.42 2.74 -15.96
CA ILE A 103 -2.54 2.41 -14.83
C ILE A 103 -3.20 1.36 -13.91
N LEU A 104 -4.48 1.55 -13.56
CA LEU A 104 -5.22 0.58 -12.75
C LEU A 104 -5.45 -0.75 -13.49
N LYS A 105 -5.61 -0.72 -14.82
CA LYS A 105 -5.72 -1.94 -15.62
C LYS A 105 -4.42 -2.74 -15.62
N LEU A 106 -3.25 -2.09 -15.67
CA LEU A 106 -1.96 -2.78 -15.53
C LEU A 106 -1.84 -3.50 -14.19
N LEU A 107 -2.27 -2.87 -13.10
CA LEU A 107 -2.29 -3.51 -11.78
C LEU A 107 -3.18 -4.77 -11.77
N ALA A 108 -4.38 -4.69 -12.36
CA ALA A 108 -5.26 -5.86 -12.49
C ALA A 108 -4.61 -6.98 -13.32
N LEU A 109 -3.98 -6.65 -14.46
CA LEU A 109 -3.26 -7.61 -15.29
C LEU A 109 -2.11 -8.29 -14.53
N TRP A 110 -1.39 -7.57 -13.67
CA TRP A 110 -0.33 -8.16 -12.84
C TRP A 110 -0.88 -9.13 -11.80
N ALA A 111 -2.08 -8.90 -11.27
CA ALA A 111 -2.78 -9.86 -10.42
C ALA A 111 -3.23 -11.10 -11.21
N GLU A 112 -3.88 -10.90 -12.36
CA GLU A 112 -4.37 -11.97 -13.24
C GLU A 112 -3.24 -12.90 -13.72
N ARG A 113 -2.05 -12.34 -13.97
CA ARG A 113 -0.86 -13.09 -14.40
C ARG A 113 -0.07 -13.71 -13.24
N GLY A 114 -0.44 -13.46 -11.98
CA GLY A 114 0.31 -13.95 -10.82
C GLY A 114 1.69 -13.31 -10.66
N ILE A 115 1.88 -12.09 -11.17
CA ILE A 115 3.05 -11.25 -10.85
C ILE A 115 2.88 -10.71 -9.42
N LEU A 116 1.66 -10.29 -9.11
CA LEU A 116 1.19 -9.96 -7.77
C LEU A 116 0.15 -10.99 -7.35
N SER A 117 0.11 -11.36 -6.07
CA SER A 117 -1.04 -12.04 -5.51
C SER A 117 -2.25 -11.09 -5.47
N ALA A 118 -3.46 -11.65 -5.38
CA ALA A 118 -4.68 -10.84 -5.26
C ALA A 118 -4.63 -9.88 -4.05
N ARG A 119 -4.07 -10.35 -2.92
CA ARG A 119 -3.89 -9.54 -1.72
C ARG A 119 -2.93 -8.37 -1.96
N GLU A 120 -1.76 -8.65 -2.54
CA GLU A 120 -0.77 -7.61 -2.84
C GLU A 120 -1.33 -6.59 -3.84
N ALA A 121 -2.09 -7.04 -4.84
CA ALA A 121 -2.71 -6.15 -5.80
C ALA A 121 -3.72 -5.21 -5.15
N GLU A 122 -4.53 -5.70 -4.19
CA GLU A 122 -5.48 -4.87 -3.44
C GLU A 122 -4.78 -3.87 -2.53
N GLU A 123 -3.74 -4.30 -1.80
CA GLU A 123 -2.92 -3.42 -0.96
C GLU A 123 -2.27 -2.31 -1.81
N VAL A 124 -1.68 -2.67 -2.96
CA VAL A 124 -1.12 -1.71 -3.92
C VAL A 124 -2.20 -0.79 -4.45
N ARG A 125 -3.40 -1.29 -4.79
CA ARG A 125 -4.51 -0.49 -5.29
C ARG A 125 -4.92 0.57 -4.28
N ALA A 126 -5.11 0.18 -3.02
CA ALA A 126 -5.45 1.09 -1.93
C ALA A 126 -4.41 2.20 -1.80
N ILE A 127 -3.12 1.85 -1.84
CA ILE A 127 -2.02 2.83 -1.81
C ILE A 127 -2.02 3.71 -3.06
N VAL A 128 -2.32 3.20 -4.25
CA VAL A 128 -2.27 3.99 -5.49
C VAL A 128 -3.39 5.03 -5.54
N VAL A 129 -4.62 4.67 -5.16
CA VAL A 129 -5.80 5.54 -5.27
C VAL A 129 -5.99 6.48 -4.09
N ALA A 130 -5.29 6.25 -2.96
CA ALA A 130 -5.38 7.11 -1.79
C ALA A 130 -5.00 8.56 -2.13
N LYS A 131 -5.85 9.54 -1.81
CA LYS A 131 -5.54 10.95 -2.02
C LYS A 131 -4.29 11.36 -1.23
N GLU A 132 -4.25 10.98 0.03
CA GLU A 132 -3.13 11.25 0.95
C GLU A 132 -2.70 9.95 1.61
N LEU A 133 -1.40 9.80 1.85
CA LEU A 133 -0.88 8.72 2.68
C LEU A 133 -0.70 9.25 4.11
N PRO A 134 -0.85 8.39 5.14
CA PRO A 134 -0.54 8.78 6.50
C PRO A 134 0.88 9.36 6.58
N PRO A 135 1.10 10.45 7.34
CA PRO A 135 2.43 10.99 7.52
C PRO A 135 3.34 9.93 8.15
N PRO A 136 4.67 9.94 7.86
CA PRO A 136 5.61 8.94 8.36
C PRO A 136 5.63 8.77 9.89
N ASN A 137 5.16 9.78 10.62
CA ASN A 137 5.08 9.84 12.09
C ASN A 137 3.64 9.74 12.63
N ALA A 138 2.68 9.27 11.85
CA ALA A 138 1.36 8.97 12.39
C ALA A 138 1.49 7.85 13.44
N GLN A 139 1.46 8.21 14.72
CA GLN A 139 1.32 7.22 15.78
C GLN A 139 0.05 6.42 15.50
N PRO A 140 0.06 5.07 15.58
CA PRO A 140 -1.16 4.30 15.50
C PRO A 140 -2.09 4.84 16.58
N ALA A 141 -3.30 5.26 16.19
CA ALA A 141 -4.31 5.72 17.12
C ALA A 141 -4.60 4.57 18.09
N LEU A 142 -3.97 4.63 19.27
CA LEU A 142 -4.16 3.68 20.34
C LEU A 142 -5.65 3.72 20.67
N ALA A 143 -6.31 2.55 20.65
CA ALA A 143 -7.69 2.43 21.06
C ALA A 143 -7.84 3.03 22.48
N PRO A 144 -9.01 3.61 22.84
CA PRO A 144 -9.20 4.33 24.11
C PRO A 144 -8.79 3.57 25.38
N GLY A 145 -8.68 2.23 25.32
CA GLY A 145 -8.20 1.39 26.43
C GLY A 145 -6.69 1.28 26.59
N GLN A 146 -5.88 1.61 25.58
CA GLN A 146 -4.41 1.49 25.65
C GLN A 146 -3.72 2.74 26.22
N VAL A 147 -4.40 3.88 26.20
CA VAL A 147 -3.86 5.15 26.75
C VAL A 147 -3.65 5.06 28.26
N LEU A 148 -4.54 4.35 28.96
CA LEU A 148 -4.41 4.09 30.41
C LEU A 148 -3.20 3.21 30.75
N HIS A 149 -2.85 2.26 29.88
CA HIS A 149 -1.73 1.35 30.14
C HIS A 149 -0.38 2.05 29.93
N GLN A 150 -0.25 2.95 28.95
CA GLN A 150 0.99 3.70 28.73
C GLN A 150 1.24 4.78 29.80
N ALA A 151 0.18 5.44 30.30
CA ALA A 151 0.30 6.40 31.40
C ALA A 151 0.75 5.72 32.71
N ALA A 152 0.31 4.50 32.98
CA ALA A 152 0.71 3.74 34.17
C ALA A 152 2.19 3.33 34.14
N VAL A 153 2.74 3.00 32.96
CA VAL A 153 4.15 2.58 32.83
C VAL A 153 5.13 3.75 32.99
N GLN A 154 4.75 4.97 32.60
CA GLN A 154 5.59 6.16 32.82
C GLN A 154 5.52 6.71 34.26
N ALA A 155 4.46 6.40 35.03
CA ALA A 155 4.29 6.88 36.40
C ALA A 155 4.92 5.98 37.47
N GLY A 156 5.56 4.85 37.10
CA GLY A 156 6.29 3.98 38.02
C GLY A 156 5.44 3.36 39.14
N GLN A 157 4.11 3.32 39.01
CA GLN A 157 3.24 2.76 40.04
C GLN A 157 2.92 1.28 39.75
N PRO A 158 3.08 0.37 40.73
CA PRO A 158 2.76 -1.04 40.55
C PRO A 158 1.24 -1.23 40.31
N PRO A 159 0.86 -2.12 39.37
CA PRO A 159 -0.53 -2.29 38.90
C PRO A 159 -1.50 -2.82 39.97
N THR A 160 -1.03 -3.17 41.16
CA THR A 160 -1.83 -3.75 42.25
C THR A 160 -2.77 -2.74 42.92
N LEU A 161 -2.43 -1.44 42.95
CA LEU A 161 -3.23 -0.45 43.70
C LEU A 161 -4.56 -0.11 43.01
N LEU A 162 -4.58 0.00 41.67
CA LEU A 162 -5.81 0.33 40.93
C LEU A 162 -6.84 -0.81 40.93
N GLN A 163 -6.37 -2.07 40.95
CA GLN A 163 -7.26 -3.22 41.00
C GLN A 163 -7.94 -3.37 42.38
N GLN A 164 -7.28 -2.93 43.46
CA GLN A 164 -7.83 -2.95 44.81
C GLN A 164 -8.94 -1.90 45.02
N VAL A 165 -8.79 -0.71 44.43
CA VAL A 165 -9.80 0.36 44.54
C VAL A 165 -11.08 0.01 43.78
N GLY A 166 -10.97 -0.62 42.60
CA GLY A 166 -12.14 -1.08 41.84
C GLY A 166 -12.96 -2.15 42.58
N ALA A 167 -12.29 -3.09 43.25
CA ALA A 167 -12.95 -4.15 44.01
C ALA A 167 -13.70 -3.62 45.25
N GLN A 168 -13.18 -2.58 45.93
CA GLN A 168 -13.85 -1.99 47.09
C GLN A 168 -15.13 -1.22 46.72
N LEU A 169 -15.16 -0.54 45.58
CA LEU A 169 -16.32 0.24 45.14
C LEU A 169 -17.51 -0.64 44.73
N SER A 170 -17.27 -1.76 44.04
CA SER A 170 -18.34 -2.72 43.71
C SER A 170 -18.91 -3.42 44.95
N ALA A 171 -18.10 -3.69 45.97
CA ALA A 171 -18.58 -4.30 47.21
C ALA A 171 -19.50 -3.36 48.02
N GLN A 172 -19.23 -2.04 47.98
CA GLN A 172 -20.05 -1.05 48.68
C GLN A 172 -21.43 -0.84 48.02
N GLN A 173 -21.49 -0.89 46.69
CA GLN A 173 -22.77 -0.77 45.96
C GLN A 173 -23.67 -2.00 46.15
N ALA A 174 -23.10 -3.21 46.25
CA ALA A 174 -23.87 -4.41 46.52
C ALA A 174 -24.51 -4.44 47.93
N ALA A 175 -23.89 -3.77 48.90
CA ALA A 175 -24.43 -3.68 50.27
C ALA A 175 -25.59 -2.68 50.41
N ALA A 176 -25.63 -1.63 49.58
CA ALA A 176 -26.67 -0.59 49.64
C ALA A 176 -28.02 -1.03 49.04
N ALA A 177 -28.04 -2.06 48.18
CA ALA A 177 -29.25 -2.53 47.50
C ALA A 177 -30.13 -3.49 48.33
N ARG A 178 -29.81 -3.73 49.61
CA ARG A 178 -30.40 -4.81 50.41
C ARG A 178 -31.14 -4.36 51.67
N ALA A 179 -31.67 -3.13 51.70
CA ALA A 179 -32.54 -2.66 52.78
C ALA A 179 -34.03 -3.00 52.51
N PRO A 180 -34.74 -3.66 53.43
CA PRO A 180 -36.14 -4.08 53.24
C PRO A 180 -37.14 -2.93 53.49
N MET A 181 -38.16 -2.83 52.63
CA MET A 181 -39.30 -1.90 52.80
C MET A 181 -40.25 -2.36 53.93
N PRO A 182 -40.73 -1.46 54.80
CA PRO A 182 -41.85 -1.75 55.69
C PRO A 182 -43.21 -1.66 54.96
N PRO A 183 -44.22 -2.41 55.41
CA PRO A 183 -45.53 -2.49 54.76
C PRO A 183 -46.43 -1.30 55.12
N GLN A 184 -47.15 -0.75 54.14
CA GLN A 184 -48.22 0.23 54.39
C GLN A 184 -49.57 -0.48 54.49
N GLY A 185 -50.29 -0.18 55.58
CA GLY A 185 -51.61 -0.70 55.91
C GLY A 185 -52.76 0.02 55.18
N GLN A 186 -53.93 -0.62 55.31
CA GLN A 186 -55.24 -0.33 54.70
C GLN A 186 -55.89 0.95 55.21
#